data_AF-A0AAU2LSB0-F1
#
_entry.id   AF-A0AAU2LSB0-F1
#
_cell.length_a   1.000
_cell.length_b   1.000
_cell.length_c   1.000
_cell.angle_alpha   90.00
_cell.angle_beta   90.00
_cell.angle_gamma   90.00
#
_symmetry.space_group_name_H-M   'P 1'
#
loop_
_entity.id
_entity.type
_entity.pdbx_description
1 polymer ?
#
loop_
_entity_poly.entity_id
_entity_poly.type
_entity_poly.pdbx_seq_one_letter_code
_entity_poly.pdbx_strand_id
1 'polypeptide(L)'
;MLGLIIFGVLALGGVGYRFLTARTKTLQGRIDAAGAATPGAAGARTDAEKAEKRARDAAAVVALGFVAEADLDTENAQPVPPEKAAAVAAVRSGDWEAGAAYVAAAGQDWDERWQRVRALAEVAAQDDAFLLAWRAARPSDATAALVDADTAVNVAWDVRGSQAGSRTTQEQFRLFHNLLLKAQESAHAAQRLADPADPVPYMVEQPIAQGLGYPHEQYEELWAQITGRDPKILTAHTTALQYWCRKWRGSHELALDFARASAASGAPGELLSLLPLVAYIEQELHEKELVPETFFKEPGVCAAVDAALADLAAADPADRRTIRLRHVLAWLLFWQDRDAEAVEQFRVVDGYIGALPWYYSGTPKGRYLYARNWAVLATAGNDA
;
A
#
# COMPACT_ATOMS: atom_id res chain seq x y z
N MET A 1 28.51 -32.22 18.67
CA MET A 1 29.46 -31.21 18.17
C MET A 1 28.70 -29.92 17.99
N LEU A 2 29.10 -28.88 18.72
CA LEU A 2 28.50 -27.56 18.70
C LEU A 2 28.67 -26.90 17.33
N GLY A 3 27.56 -26.44 16.75
CA GLY A 3 27.54 -25.52 15.62
C GLY A 3 26.61 -24.37 15.96
N LEU A 4 27.17 -23.28 16.50
CA LEU A 4 26.49 -22.01 16.70
C LEU A 4 26.00 -21.48 15.34
N ILE A 5 24.69 -21.27 15.21
CA ILE A 5 24.12 -20.42 14.16
C ILE A 5 23.68 -19.13 14.85
N ILE A 6 24.37 -18.04 14.53
CA ILE A 6 24.12 -16.71 15.05
C ILE A 6 22.79 -16.21 14.45
N PHE A 7 21.80 -15.98 15.31
CA PHE A 7 20.54 -15.33 14.98
C PHE A 7 20.81 -13.83 14.71
N GLY A 8 20.68 -13.43 13.44
CA GLY A 8 20.60 -12.03 13.03
C GLY A 8 19.15 -11.56 13.08
N VAL A 9 18.87 -10.62 13.97
CA VAL A 9 17.61 -9.88 14.08
C VAL A 9 17.34 -9.16 12.75
N LEU A 10 16.32 -9.59 12.00
CA LEU A 10 15.82 -8.88 10.84
C LEU A 10 14.52 -8.17 11.23
N ALA A 11 14.62 -6.84 11.30
CA ALA A 11 13.49 -5.94 11.41
C ALA A 11 12.59 -6.10 10.18
N LEU A 12 11.32 -6.42 10.43
CA LEU A 12 10.26 -6.47 9.42
C LEU A 12 9.72 -5.06 9.24
N GLY A 13 10.05 -4.50 8.08
CA GLY A 13 9.66 -3.16 7.70
C GLY A 13 10.50 -2.68 6.54
N GLY A 14 9.91 -2.67 5.35
CA GLY A 14 10.43 -1.93 4.20
C GLY A 14 11.66 -2.53 3.52
N VAL A 15 11.44 -3.40 2.54
CA VAL A 15 12.47 -3.75 1.54
C VAL A 15 12.02 -3.27 0.15
N GLY A 16 11.86 -1.95 0.04
CA GLY A 16 11.86 -1.18 -1.21
C GLY A 16 13.25 -0.62 -1.53
N TYR A 17 14.32 -1.27 -1.06
CA TYR A 17 15.67 -0.74 -1.12
C TYR A 17 16.44 -1.35 -2.30
N ARG A 18 17.01 -0.46 -3.14
CA ARG A 18 18.03 -0.68 -4.18
C ARG A 18 17.63 -0.76 -5.66
N PHE A 19 16.53 -0.13 -6.10
CA PHE A 19 16.40 0.21 -7.53
C PHE A 19 15.88 1.60 -7.92
N LEU A 20 15.81 2.52 -6.94
CA LEU A 20 15.49 3.92 -7.20
C LEU A 20 16.71 4.84 -7.40
N THR A 21 17.91 4.26 -7.43
CA THR A 21 19.17 4.98 -7.73
C THR A 21 19.30 5.46 -9.19
N ALA A 22 18.33 5.14 -10.06
CA ALA A 22 18.26 5.68 -11.42
C ALA A 22 17.22 6.80 -11.61
N ARG A 23 16.23 6.93 -10.71
CA ARG A 23 15.15 7.93 -10.83
C ARG A 23 15.35 9.13 -9.91
N THR A 24 16.09 8.96 -8.81
CA THR A 24 16.74 10.11 -8.14
C THR A 24 17.73 10.78 -9.09
N LYS A 25 18.42 10.04 -9.97
CA LYS A 25 19.34 10.60 -10.98
C LYS A 25 18.69 11.51 -12.02
N THR A 26 17.37 11.49 -12.23
CA THR A 26 16.73 12.37 -13.23
C THR A 26 16.18 13.66 -12.60
N LEU A 27 15.73 13.62 -11.34
CA LEU A 27 15.34 14.81 -10.59
C LEU A 27 16.59 15.51 -10.00
N GLN A 28 17.49 14.74 -9.39
CA GLN A 28 18.85 15.16 -9.07
C GLN A 28 19.61 15.52 -10.34
N GLY A 29 19.40 14.84 -11.48
CA GLY A 29 20.03 15.19 -12.76
C GLY A 29 19.56 16.52 -13.37
N ARG A 30 18.31 16.94 -13.10
CA ARG A 30 17.81 18.28 -13.46
C ARG A 30 18.27 19.36 -12.47
N ILE A 31 18.58 18.98 -11.22
CA ILE A 31 19.23 19.84 -10.21
C ILE A 31 20.76 19.94 -10.45
N ASP A 32 21.39 18.87 -10.91
CA ASP A 32 22.84 18.73 -11.18
C ASP A 32 23.22 19.27 -12.56
N ALA A 33 22.34 19.20 -13.57
CA ALA A 33 22.54 19.88 -14.84
C ALA A 33 22.50 21.42 -14.70
N ALA A 34 21.87 21.93 -13.64
CA ALA A 34 22.00 23.32 -13.20
C ALA A 34 23.28 23.57 -12.35
N GLY A 35 24.04 22.52 -12.01
CA GLY A 35 25.20 22.55 -11.10
C GLY A 35 26.49 21.94 -11.67
N ALA A 36 26.58 21.67 -12.98
CA ALA A 36 27.76 21.08 -13.59
C ALA A 36 28.89 22.12 -13.79
N ALA A 37 29.49 22.53 -12.67
CA ALA A 37 30.87 23.01 -12.59
C ALA A 37 31.51 22.35 -11.38
N THR A 38 32.69 21.75 -11.58
CA THR A 38 33.53 21.08 -10.57
C THR A 38 33.42 21.73 -9.18
N PRO A 39 33.12 21.00 -8.08
CA PRO A 39 32.85 21.62 -6.80
C PRO A 39 34.14 22.21 -6.21
N GLY A 40 34.35 23.50 -6.45
CA GLY A 40 35.19 24.34 -5.62
C GLY A 40 34.47 24.66 -4.30
N ALA A 41 35.17 25.28 -3.34
CA ALA A 41 34.62 25.68 -2.03
C ALA A 41 33.30 26.50 -2.07
N ALA A 42 32.93 27.06 -3.23
CA ALA A 42 31.65 27.72 -3.47
C ALA A 42 30.46 26.73 -3.60
N GLY A 43 30.65 25.55 -4.20
CA GLY A 43 29.59 24.52 -4.34
C GLY A 43 29.22 23.86 -3.00
N ALA A 44 30.23 23.61 -2.15
CA ALA A 44 30.01 23.14 -0.78
C ALA A 44 29.28 24.17 0.10
N ARG A 45 29.52 25.47 -0.15
CA ARG A 45 28.81 26.57 0.54
C ARG A 45 27.34 26.61 0.14
N THR A 46 27.01 26.40 -1.14
CA THR A 46 25.61 26.36 -1.60
C THR A 46 24.84 25.14 -1.12
N ASP A 47 25.50 23.99 -0.94
CA ASP A 47 24.84 22.79 -0.40
C ASP A 47 24.59 22.91 1.11
N ALA A 48 25.52 23.51 1.85
CA ALA A 48 25.34 23.85 3.25
C ALA A 48 24.19 24.84 3.45
N GLU A 49 24.10 25.89 2.63
CA GLU A 49 23.00 26.87 2.68
C GLU A 49 21.63 26.22 2.37
N LYS A 50 21.57 25.31 1.38
CA LYS A 50 20.35 24.54 1.08
C LYS A 50 19.97 23.61 2.23
N ALA A 51 20.94 22.95 2.86
CA ALA A 51 20.70 22.08 4.01
C ALA A 51 20.19 22.89 5.21
N GLU A 52 20.79 24.05 5.49
CA GLU A 52 20.36 24.95 6.56
C GLU A 52 18.95 25.50 6.30
N LYS A 53 18.63 25.88 5.05
CA LYS A 53 17.26 26.27 4.68
C LYS A 53 16.29 25.12 4.94
N ARG A 54 16.58 23.91 4.47
CA ARG A 54 15.72 22.73 4.70
C ARG A 54 15.52 22.44 6.18
N ALA A 55 16.56 22.59 7.00
CA ALA A 55 16.47 22.42 8.45
C ALA A 55 15.57 23.48 9.10
N ARG A 56 15.70 24.76 8.70
CA ARG A 56 14.83 25.85 9.17
C ARG A 56 13.37 25.64 8.75
N ASP A 57 13.15 25.29 7.49
CA ASP A 57 11.83 24.98 6.95
C ASP A 57 11.18 23.80 7.71
N ALA A 58 11.93 22.72 7.93
CA ALA A 58 11.46 21.58 8.71
C ALA A 58 11.13 21.95 10.16
N ALA A 59 11.96 22.76 10.81
CA ALA A 59 11.71 23.24 12.17
C ALA A 59 10.45 24.14 12.25
N ALA A 60 10.22 24.99 11.25
CA ALA A 60 9.02 25.81 11.16
C ALA A 60 7.76 24.94 10.99
N VAL A 61 7.81 23.92 10.14
CA VAL A 61 6.69 22.96 9.97
C VAL A 61 6.41 22.19 11.26
N VAL A 62 7.45 21.76 11.98
CA VAL A 62 7.28 21.11 13.31
C VAL A 62 6.66 22.07 14.32
N ALA A 63 7.05 23.35 14.33
CA ALA A 63 6.45 24.37 15.19
C ALA A 63 4.96 24.61 14.88
N LEU A 64 4.50 24.27 13.66
CA LEU A 64 3.10 24.30 13.26
C LEU A 64 2.33 23.00 13.61
N GLY A 65 2.95 22.09 14.36
CA GLY A 65 2.30 20.89 14.91
C GLY A 65 2.47 19.61 14.09
N PHE A 66 3.31 19.62 13.05
CA PHE A 66 3.62 18.43 12.25
C PHE A 66 4.78 17.62 12.84
N VAL A 67 4.79 16.32 12.57
CA VAL A 67 5.73 15.34 13.08
C VAL A 67 7.11 15.52 12.43
N ALA A 68 8.17 15.41 13.24
CA ALA A 68 9.54 15.49 12.77
C ALA A 68 9.92 14.27 11.92
N GLU A 69 10.88 14.42 11.00
CA GLU A 69 11.33 13.33 10.11
C GLU A 69 11.75 12.05 10.87
N ALA A 70 12.38 12.21 12.02
CA ALA A 70 12.85 11.11 12.86
C ALA A 70 11.69 10.22 13.35
N ASP A 71 10.53 10.81 13.59
CA ASP A 71 9.37 10.17 14.22
C ASP A 71 8.34 9.66 13.19
N LEU A 72 8.60 9.84 11.89
CA LEU A 72 7.74 9.28 10.83
C LEU A 72 7.89 7.75 10.74
N ASP A 73 6.77 7.05 10.93
CA ASP A 73 6.60 5.62 10.70
C ASP A 73 6.44 5.34 9.20
N THR A 74 7.35 4.56 8.63
CA THR A 74 7.32 4.17 7.20
C THR A 74 6.66 2.83 6.93
N GLU A 75 6.32 2.09 7.97
CA GLU A 75 5.76 0.75 7.90
C GLU A 75 4.23 0.80 7.91
N ASN A 76 3.65 1.68 8.72
CA ASN A 76 2.21 1.77 8.90
C ASN A 76 1.62 3.04 8.25
N ALA A 77 0.43 2.90 7.67
CA ALA A 77 -0.36 4.01 7.15
C ALA A 77 -1.15 4.76 8.24
N GLN A 78 -1.28 4.18 9.42
CA GLN A 78 -2.02 4.70 10.57
C GLN A 78 -1.56 3.99 11.85
N PRO A 79 -1.90 4.49 13.05
CA PRO A 79 -1.61 3.79 14.29
C PRO A 79 -2.09 2.34 14.27
N VAL A 80 -1.23 1.42 14.74
CA VAL A 80 -1.58 0.00 14.89
C VAL A 80 -2.59 -0.13 16.03
N PRO A 81 -3.77 -0.73 15.81
CA PRO A 81 -4.75 -0.90 16.86
C PRO A 81 -4.24 -1.81 17.98
N PRO A 82 -4.55 -1.51 19.26
CA PRO A 82 -4.13 -2.35 20.38
C PRO A 82 -4.56 -3.81 20.24
N GLU A 83 -5.75 -4.07 19.70
CA GLU A 83 -6.27 -5.41 19.45
C GLU A 83 -5.47 -6.18 18.39
N LYS A 84 -5.00 -5.50 17.33
CA LYS A 84 -4.08 -6.10 16.33
C LYS A 84 -2.75 -6.44 16.98
N ALA A 85 -2.18 -5.52 17.75
CA ALA A 85 -0.91 -5.74 18.44
C ALA A 85 -0.99 -6.89 19.44
N ALA A 86 -2.08 -6.97 20.21
CA ALA A 86 -2.32 -8.05 21.17
C ALA A 86 -2.48 -9.41 20.48
N ALA A 87 -3.26 -9.48 19.39
CA ALA A 87 -3.43 -10.71 18.61
C ALA A 87 -2.11 -11.20 18.02
N VAL A 88 -1.32 -10.31 17.41
CA VAL A 88 0.02 -10.62 16.88
C VAL A 88 0.95 -11.14 17.99
N ALA A 89 0.96 -10.51 19.16
CA ALA A 89 1.76 -10.97 20.29
C ALA A 89 1.32 -12.35 20.78
N ALA A 90 0.01 -12.61 20.86
CA ALA A 90 -0.54 -13.88 21.28
C ALA A 90 -0.14 -15.02 20.33
N VAL A 91 -0.33 -14.86 19.02
CA VAL A 91 0.04 -15.91 18.06
C VAL A 91 1.55 -16.15 18.00
N ARG A 92 2.38 -15.10 18.18
CA ARG A 92 3.85 -15.25 18.32
C ARG A 92 4.25 -16.06 19.55
N SER A 93 3.43 -16.07 20.59
CA SER A 93 3.62 -16.91 21.77
C SER A 93 3.00 -18.31 21.65
N GLY A 94 2.39 -18.62 20.50
CA GLY A 94 1.77 -19.93 20.21
C GLY A 94 0.27 -20.01 20.53
N ASP A 95 -0.35 -18.94 21.03
CA ASP A 95 -1.78 -18.87 21.32
C ASP A 95 -2.57 -18.59 20.03
N TRP A 96 -2.85 -19.66 19.29
CA TRP A 96 -3.62 -19.59 18.06
C TRP A 96 -5.12 -19.37 18.32
N GLU A 97 -5.63 -19.76 19.49
CA GLU A 97 -7.02 -19.50 19.90
C GLU A 97 -7.31 -18.00 20.00
N ALA A 98 -6.38 -17.21 20.55
CA ALA A 98 -6.48 -15.75 20.56
C ALA A 98 -6.49 -15.15 19.14
N GLY A 99 -5.67 -15.70 18.24
CA GLY A 99 -5.69 -15.34 16.81
C GLY A 99 -7.04 -15.65 16.15
N ALA A 100 -7.59 -16.84 16.40
CA ALA A 100 -8.90 -17.23 15.90
C ALA A 100 -10.02 -16.31 16.40
N ALA A 101 -10.01 -15.98 17.71
CA ALA A 101 -10.97 -15.06 18.31
C ALA A 101 -10.85 -13.64 17.75
N TYR A 102 -9.63 -13.17 17.49
CA TYR A 102 -9.37 -11.87 16.87
C TYR A 102 -10.00 -11.79 15.48
N VAL A 103 -9.80 -12.78 14.61
CA VAL A 103 -10.41 -12.78 13.27
C VAL A 103 -11.93 -12.92 13.34
N ALA A 104 -12.46 -13.76 14.26
CA ALA A 104 -13.90 -13.94 14.44
C ALA A 104 -14.61 -12.64 14.87
N ALA A 105 -13.95 -11.79 15.65
CA ALA A 105 -14.52 -10.53 16.12
C ALA A 105 -14.75 -9.47 15.01
N ALA A 106 -14.30 -9.70 13.77
CA ALA A 106 -14.69 -8.88 12.63
C ALA A 106 -16.14 -9.15 12.17
N GLY A 107 -16.73 -10.28 12.54
CA GLY A 107 -18.07 -10.66 12.10
C GLY A 107 -18.18 -10.74 10.58
N GLN A 108 -19.13 -10.00 10.01
CA GLN A 108 -19.37 -9.89 8.57
C GLN A 108 -18.81 -8.59 7.97
N ASP A 109 -18.00 -7.83 8.71
CA ASP A 109 -17.18 -6.78 8.10
C ASP A 109 -16.03 -7.45 7.35
N TRP A 110 -16.22 -7.67 6.06
CA TRP A 110 -15.29 -8.44 5.23
C TRP A 110 -13.97 -7.72 4.99
N ASP A 111 -13.97 -6.37 4.96
CA ASP A 111 -12.73 -5.60 4.83
C ASP A 111 -11.92 -5.71 6.13
N GLU A 112 -12.56 -5.55 7.29
CA GLU A 112 -11.91 -5.77 8.59
C GLU A 112 -11.43 -7.23 8.75
N ARG A 113 -12.27 -8.22 8.41
CA ARG A 113 -11.90 -9.65 8.45
C ARG A 113 -10.65 -9.92 7.62
N TRP A 114 -10.57 -9.36 6.41
CA TRP A 114 -9.38 -9.45 5.57
C TRP A 114 -8.14 -8.86 6.24
N GLN A 115 -8.24 -7.66 6.82
CA GLN A 115 -7.12 -7.03 7.53
C GLN A 115 -6.65 -7.87 8.73
N ARG A 116 -7.58 -8.52 9.44
CA ARG A 116 -7.24 -9.40 10.58
C ARG A 116 -6.57 -10.69 10.15
N VAL A 117 -7.05 -11.33 9.08
CA VAL A 117 -6.42 -12.51 8.47
C VAL A 117 -4.99 -12.18 8.03
N ARG A 118 -4.83 -11.08 7.29
CA ARG A 118 -3.53 -10.57 6.81
C ARG A 118 -2.52 -10.42 7.95
N ALA A 119 -2.94 -9.83 9.07
CA ALA A 119 -2.07 -9.65 10.23
C ALA A 119 -1.54 -10.98 10.80
N LEU A 120 -2.35 -12.06 10.79
CA LEU A 120 -1.90 -13.37 11.24
C LEU A 120 -1.06 -14.09 10.18
N ALA A 121 -1.41 -13.95 8.90
CA ALA A 121 -0.68 -14.53 7.79
C ALA A 121 0.75 -13.95 7.66
N GLU A 122 0.92 -12.65 7.91
CA GLU A 122 2.23 -11.99 7.95
C GLU A 122 3.14 -12.56 9.05
N VAL A 123 2.57 -12.95 10.20
CA VAL A 123 3.32 -13.63 11.27
C VAL A 123 3.67 -15.05 10.84
N ALA A 124 2.70 -15.80 10.32
CA ALA A 124 2.89 -17.18 9.89
C ALA A 124 3.89 -17.31 8.73
N ALA A 125 4.02 -16.31 7.87
CA ALA A 125 5.01 -16.29 6.80
C ALA A 125 6.47 -16.26 7.32
N GLN A 126 6.68 -15.82 8.56
CA GLN A 126 7.98 -15.82 9.23
C GLN A 126 8.19 -17.07 10.09
N ASP A 127 7.16 -17.45 10.84
CA ASP A 127 7.12 -18.63 11.71
C ASP A 127 5.67 -19.14 11.80
N ASP A 128 5.42 -20.28 11.15
CA ASP A 128 4.09 -20.88 11.01
C ASP A 128 3.71 -21.83 12.17
N ALA A 129 4.53 -21.93 13.23
CA ALA A 129 4.31 -22.90 14.30
C ALA A 129 2.91 -22.83 14.93
N PHE A 130 2.39 -21.61 15.19
CA PHE A 130 1.03 -21.44 15.73
C PHE A 130 -0.05 -21.87 14.73
N LEU A 131 0.16 -21.61 13.43
CA LEU A 131 -0.77 -21.95 12.37
C LEU A 131 -0.82 -23.47 12.15
N LEU A 132 0.34 -24.13 12.18
CA LEU A 132 0.42 -25.59 12.13
C LEU A 132 -0.30 -26.23 13.33
N ALA A 133 -0.12 -25.68 14.53
CA ALA A 133 -0.84 -26.12 15.73
C ALA A 133 -2.37 -25.93 15.58
N TRP A 134 -2.81 -24.77 15.09
CA TRP A 134 -4.22 -24.49 14.83
C TRP A 134 -4.82 -25.48 13.82
N ARG A 135 -4.17 -25.68 12.68
CA ARG A 135 -4.64 -26.61 11.64
C ARG A 135 -4.67 -28.05 12.13
N ALA A 136 -3.74 -28.46 13.00
CA ALA A 136 -3.74 -29.79 13.62
C ALA A 136 -4.90 -29.95 14.62
N ALA A 137 -5.16 -28.92 15.44
CA ALA A 137 -6.22 -28.93 16.43
C ALA A 137 -7.63 -28.85 15.80
N ARG A 138 -7.78 -28.10 14.70
CA ARG A 138 -9.05 -27.90 13.99
C ARG A 138 -8.88 -28.01 12.47
N PRO A 139 -8.80 -29.23 11.90
CA PRO A 139 -8.49 -29.43 10.48
C PRO A 139 -9.52 -28.88 9.48
N SER A 140 -10.76 -28.64 9.93
CA SER A 140 -11.85 -28.11 9.11
C SER A 140 -12.21 -26.66 9.45
N ASP A 141 -11.36 -25.96 10.22
CA ASP A 141 -11.56 -24.55 10.56
C ASP A 141 -11.32 -23.67 9.31
N ALA A 142 -12.38 -23.02 8.83
CA ALA A 142 -12.33 -22.16 7.66
C ALA A 142 -11.38 -20.96 7.84
N THR A 143 -11.26 -20.44 9.06
CA THR A 143 -10.38 -19.31 9.34
C THR A 143 -8.92 -19.74 9.34
N ALA A 144 -8.61 -20.91 9.90
CA ALA A 144 -7.25 -21.48 9.82
C ALA A 144 -6.83 -21.72 8.37
N ALA A 145 -7.73 -22.29 7.56
CA ALA A 145 -7.48 -22.52 6.13
C ALA A 145 -7.27 -21.21 5.35
N LEU A 146 -8.01 -20.16 5.72
CA LEU A 146 -7.89 -18.84 5.11
C LEU A 146 -6.55 -18.16 5.46
N VAL A 147 -6.13 -18.21 6.74
CA VAL A 147 -4.83 -17.69 7.19
C VAL A 147 -3.69 -18.43 6.49
N ASP A 148 -3.80 -19.75 6.35
CA ASP A 148 -2.83 -20.58 5.62
C ASP A 148 -2.74 -20.23 4.14
N ALA A 149 -3.88 -20.00 3.48
CA ALA A 149 -3.90 -19.57 2.09
C ALA A 149 -3.19 -18.21 1.89
N ASP A 150 -3.50 -17.19 2.71
CA ASP A 150 -2.81 -15.89 2.60
C ASP A 150 -1.34 -15.99 3.05
N THR A 151 -0.99 -16.89 3.98
CA THR A 151 0.42 -17.17 4.36
C THR A 151 1.21 -17.68 3.16
N ALA A 152 0.65 -18.66 2.42
CA ALA A 152 1.27 -19.20 1.22
C ALA A 152 1.45 -18.14 0.13
N VAL A 153 0.49 -17.21 0.00
CA VAL A 153 0.61 -16.04 -0.86
C VAL A 153 1.79 -15.16 -0.42
N ASN A 154 1.83 -14.74 0.85
CA ASN A 154 2.91 -13.89 1.37
C ASN A 154 4.29 -14.50 1.13
N VAL A 155 4.48 -15.79 1.45
CA VAL A 155 5.74 -16.51 1.20
C VAL A 155 6.13 -16.49 -0.27
N ALA A 156 5.18 -16.68 -1.20
CA ALA A 156 5.46 -16.62 -2.63
C ALA A 156 5.97 -15.21 -3.03
N TRP A 157 5.28 -14.15 -2.59
CA TRP A 157 5.64 -12.78 -2.93
C TRP A 157 6.96 -12.33 -2.31
N ASP A 158 7.29 -12.78 -1.10
CA ASP A 158 8.58 -12.53 -0.45
C ASP A 158 9.73 -13.15 -1.25
N VAL A 159 9.55 -14.38 -1.77
CA VAL A 159 10.53 -15.06 -2.61
C VAL A 159 10.75 -14.34 -3.95
N ARG A 160 9.69 -13.82 -4.57
CA ARG A 160 9.80 -13.00 -5.79
C ARG A 160 10.60 -11.73 -5.53
N GLY A 161 10.43 -11.15 -4.34
CA GLY A 161 10.95 -9.85 -3.97
C GLY A 161 10.21 -8.68 -4.63
N SER A 162 10.53 -7.47 -4.18
CA SER A 162 9.88 -6.22 -4.60
C SER A 162 10.36 -5.65 -5.94
N GLN A 163 11.33 -6.30 -6.59
CA GLN A 163 11.87 -5.81 -7.85
C GLN A 163 10.90 -6.05 -9.02
N ALA A 164 10.96 -5.18 -10.03
CA ALA A 164 10.24 -5.41 -11.29
C ALA A 164 10.61 -6.79 -11.88
N GLY A 165 9.66 -7.45 -12.54
CA GLY A 165 9.86 -8.81 -13.08
C GLY A 165 11.05 -8.93 -14.05
N SER A 166 11.50 -7.83 -14.65
CA SER A 166 12.71 -7.76 -15.49
C SER A 166 14.04 -7.92 -14.71
N ARG A 167 13.98 -7.96 -13.37
CA ARG A 167 15.15 -8.08 -12.49
C ARG A 167 15.08 -9.26 -11.52
N THR A 168 13.99 -10.01 -11.56
CA THR A 168 13.85 -11.30 -10.87
C THR A 168 14.62 -12.35 -11.66
N THR A 169 15.45 -13.17 -11.00
CA THR A 169 16.14 -14.26 -11.72
C THR A 169 15.13 -15.28 -12.24
N GLN A 170 15.48 -16.01 -13.30
CA GLN A 170 14.60 -17.05 -13.84
C GLN A 170 14.29 -18.15 -12.79
N GLU A 171 15.23 -18.42 -11.88
CA GLU A 171 15.05 -19.36 -10.77
C GLU A 171 14.08 -18.84 -9.71
N GLN A 172 14.22 -17.57 -9.31
CA GLN A 172 13.25 -16.92 -8.42
C GLN A 172 11.85 -16.90 -9.04
N PHE A 173 11.73 -16.64 -10.34
CA PHE A 173 10.44 -16.65 -11.03
C PHE A 173 9.80 -18.04 -11.08
N ARG A 174 10.59 -19.09 -11.33
CA ARG A 174 10.10 -20.48 -11.28
C ARG A 174 9.65 -20.86 -9.86
N LEU A 175 10.43 -20.52 -8.84
CA LEU A 175 10.08 -20.81 -7.45
C LEU A 175 8.81 -20.04 -7.04
N PHE A 176 8.72 -18.76 -7.37
CA PHE A 176 7.53 -17.94 -7.18
C PHE A 176 6.28 -18.58 -7.79
N HIS A 177 6.34 -18.98 -9.06
CA HIS A 177 5.22 -19.60 -9.75
C HIS A 177 4.81 -20.93 -9.09
N ASN A 178 5.77 -21.76 -8.70
CA ASN A 178 5.48 -23.02 -8.00
C ASN A 178 4.83 -22.79 -6.63
N LEU A 179 5.26 -21.75 -5.89
CA LEU A 179 4.65 -21.39 -4.62
C LEU A 179 3.23 -20.85 -4.81
N LEU A 180 2.98 -20.05 -5.85
CA LEU A 180 1.63 -19.58 -6.15
C LEU A 180 0.66 -20.69 -6.57
N LEU A 181 1.12 -21.73 -7.26
CA LEU A 181 0.28 -22.90 -7.54
C LEU A 181 -0.15 -23.61 -6.24
N LYS A 182 0.75 -23.74 -5.26
CA LYS A 182 0.39 -24.27 -3.93
C LYS A 182 -0.53 -23.34 -3.15
N ALA A 183 -0.30 -22.03 -3.25
CA ALA A 183 -1.19 -21.03 -2.67
C ALA A 183 -2.60 -21.11 -3.28
N GLN A 184 -2.70 -21.37 -4.59
CA GLN A 184 -3.98 -21.56 -5.29
C GLN A 184 -4.74 -22.75 -4.73
N GLU A 185 -4.08 -23.90 -4.56
CA GLU A 185 -4.69 -25.09 -3.95
C GLU A 185 -5.20 -24.79 -2.53
N SER A 186 -4.43 -24.02 -1.75
CA SER A 186 -4.79 -23.60 -0.40
C SER A 186 -5.96 -22.62 -0.39
N ALA A 187 -6.00 -21.65 -1.30
CA ALA A 187 -7.10 -20.72 -1.48
C ALA A 187 -8.39 -21.45 -1.87
N HIS A 188 -8.33 -22.40 -2.80
CA HIS A 188 -9.49 -23.22 -3.17
C HIS A 188 -9.95 -24.13 -2.02
N ALA A 189 -9.04 -24.61 -1.18
CA ALA A 189 -9.41 -25.32 0.05
C ALA A 189 -10.12 -24.42 1.06
N ALA A 190 -9.64 -23.19 1.25
CA ALA A 190 -10.30 -22.19 2.09
C ALA A 190 -11.71 -21.85 1.54
N GLN A 191 -11.85 -21.64 0.23
CA GLN A 191 -13.14 -21.40 -0.43
C GLN A 191 -14.15 -22.53 -0.19
N ARG A 192 -13.72 -23.80 -0.20
CA ARG A 192 -14.61 -24.95 0.08
C ARG A 192 -15.09 -25.03 1.54
N LEU A 193 -14.31 -24.53 2.48
CA LEU A 193 -14.63 -24.55 3.91
C LEU A 193 -15.39 -23.31 4.37
N ALA A 194 -15.30 -22.22 3.61
CA ALA A 194 -15.86 -20.94 3.97
C ALA A 194 -17.39 -20.93 4.00
N ASP A 195 -17.94 -20.00 4.79
CA ASP A 195 -19.34 -19.61 4.67
C ASP A 195 -19.61 -19.16 3.21
N PRO A 196 -20.71 -19.60 2.56
CA PRO A 196 -21.04 -19.19 1.21
C PRO A 196 -21.08 -17.68 0.99
N ALA A 197 -21.37 -16.89 2.04
CA ALA A 197 -21.39 -15.44 2.00
C ALA A 197 -20.00 -14.79 2.17
N ASP A 198 -18.97 -15.51 2.62
CA ASP A 198 -17.63 -14.96 2.89
C ASP A 198 -16.85 -14.73 1.57
N PRO A 199 -16.58 -13.47 1.17
CA PRO A 199 -15.82 -13.14 -0.03
C PRO A 199 -14.31 -13.27 0.15
N VAL A 200 -13.81 -13.30 1.39
CA VAL A 200 -12.38 -13.15 1.71
C VAL A 200 -11.50 -14.27 1.12
N PRO A 201 -11.91 -15.56 1.11
CA PRO A 201 -11.15 -16.61 0.42
C PRO A 201 -10.98 -16.39 -1.10
N TYR A 202 -11.92 -15.69 -1.73
CA TYR A 202 -11.82 -15.31 -3.14
C TYR A 202 -10.91 -14.08 -3.32
N MET A 203 -10.92 -13.16 -2.35
CA MET A 203 -9.97 -12.04 -2.32
C MET A 203 -8.51 -12.52 -2.22
N VAL A 204 -8.22 -13.57 -1.44
CA VAL A 204 -6.88 -14.21 -1.39
C VAL A 204 -6.41 -14.67 -2.76
N GLU A 205 -7.31 -15.10 -3.64
CA GLU A 205 -6.96 -15.58 -4.97
C GLU A 205 -6.60 -14.44 -5.93
N GLN A 206 -7.01 -13.19 -5.68
CA GLN A 206 -6.67 -12.07 -6.56
C GLN A 206 -5.15 -11.87 -6.78
N PRO A 207 -4.29 -11.82 -5.76
CA PRO A 207 -2.84 -11.78 -5.96
C PRO A 207 -2.29 -13.07 -6.61
N ILE A 208 -2.92 -14.22 -6.41
CA ILE A 208 -2.54 -15.47 -7.08
C ILE A 208 -2.81 -15.37 -8.59
N ALA A 209 -4.02 -14.93 -8.96
CA ALA A 209 -4.43 -14.72 -10.33
C ALA A 209 -3.54 -13.71 -11.05
N GLN A 210 -3.14 -12.64 -10.36
CA GLN A 210 -2.17 -11.68 -10.87
C GLN A 210 -0.79 -12.32 -11.12
N GLY A 211 -0.25 -13.03 -10.13
CA GLY A 211 1.10 -13.60 -10.21
C GLY A 211 1.22 -14.79 -11.17
N LEU A 212 0.19 -15.63 -11.28
CA LEU A 212 0.09 -16.70 -12.27
C LEU A 212 -0.32 -16.21 -13.66
N GLY A 213 -0.79 -14.95 -13.75
CA GLY A 213 -1.18 -14.33 -15.00
C GLY A 213 -2.40 -14.98 -15.62
N TYR A 214 -3.50 -15.05 -14.88
CA TYR A 214 -4.79 -15.51 -15.40
C TYR A 214 -5.17 -14.76 -16.70
N PRO A 215 -5.90 -15.41 -17.62
CA PRO A 215 -6.64 -14.72 -18.68
C PRO A 215 -7.70 -13.79 -18.09
N HIS A 216 -8.14 -12.79 -18.86
CA HIS A 216 -9.14 -11.82 -18.42
C HIS A 216 -10.45 -12.50 -18.03
N GLU A 217 -10.91 -13.46 -18.82
CA GLU A 217 -12.16 -14.18 -18.60
C GLU A 217 -12.15 -14.93 -17.25
N GLN A 218 -11.04 -15.59 -16.94
CA GLN A 218 -10.87 -16.30 -15.67
C GLN A 218 -10.81 -15.32 -14.47
N TYR A 219 -10.18 -14.16 -14.66
CA TYR A 219 -10.15 -13.14 -13.61
C TYR A 219 -11.53 -12.52 -13.38
N GLU A 220 -12.31 -12.31 -14.43
CA GLU A 220 -13.68 -11.82 -14.35
C GLU A 220 -14.61 -12.81 -13.62
N GLU A 221 -14.43 -14.12 -13.81
CA GLU A 221 -15.13 -15.14 -13.03
C GLU A 221 -14.81 -15.04 -11.53
N LEU A 222 -13.53 -14.88 -11.18
CA LEU A 222 -13.11 -14.65 -9.79
C LEU A 222 -13.71 -13.35 -9.23
N TRP A 223 -13.69 -12.28 -10.02
CA TRP A 223 -14.25 -10.99 -9.64
C TRP A 223 -15.77 -11.07 -9.39
N ALA A 224 -16.50 -11.84 -10.19
CA ALA A 224 -17.92 -12.10 -10.01
C ALA A 224 -18.21 -12.87 -8.70
N GLN A 225 -17.32 -13.78 -8.28
CA GLN A 225 -17.45 -14.46 -6.98
C GLN A 225 -17.33 -13.47 -5.80
N ILE A 226 -16.41 -12.51 -5.88
CA ILE A 226 -16.22 -11.50 -4.82
C ILE A 226 -17.42 -10.55 -4.79
N THR A 227 -17.71 -9.92 -5.92
CA THR A 227 -18.75 -8.89 -6.03
C THR A 227 -20.18 -9.42 -5.89
N GLY A 228 -20.40 -10.70 -6.21
CA GLY A 228 -21.68 -11.37 -5.96
C GLY A 228 -21.96 -11.60 -4.47
N ARG A 229 -20.93 -11.55 -3.61
CA ARG A 229 -21.04 -11.67 -2.15
C ARG A 229 -21.09 -10.33 -1.47
N ASP A 230 -20.13 -9.47 -1.79
CA ASP A 230 -20.14 -8.06 -1.38
C ASP A 230 -19.47 -7.20 -2.47
N PRO A 231 -20.24 -6.37 -3.18
CA PRO A 231 -19.75 -5.56 -4.28
C PRO A 231 -18.98 -4.31 -3.84
N LYS A 232 -18.79 -4.06 -2.54
CA LYS A 232 -18.31 -2.77 -2.00
C LYS A 232 -17.04 -2.86 -1.19
N ILE A 233 -16.37 -4.02 -1.18
CA ILE A 233 -15.14 -4.21 -0.40
C ILE A 233 -14.00 -3.41 -1.03
N LEU A 234 -13.68 -2.25 -0.45
CA LEU A 234 -12.65 -1.34 -0.95
C LEU A 234 -11.32 -2.08 -1.20
N THR A 235 -10.89 -2.97 -0.29
CA THR A 235 -9.64 -3.71 -0.49
C THR A 235 -9.70 -4.62 -1.72
N ALA A 236 -10.81 -5.29 -1.98
CA ALA A 236 -10.97 -6.13 -3.17
C ALA A 236 -10.88 -5.32 -4.48
N HIS A 237 -11.50 -4.15 -4.53
CA HIS A 237 -11.39 -3.23 -5.68
C HIS A 237 -9.95 -2.76 -5.87
N THR A 238 -9.26 -2.38 -4.80
CA THR A 238 -7.87 -1.89 -4.92
C THR A 238 -6.89 -2.98 -5.34
N THR A 239 -7.13 -4.23 -4.91
CA THR A 239 -6.36 -5.40 -5.38
C THR A 239 -6.68 -5.71 -6.84
N ALA A 240 -7.95 -5.62 -7.25
CA ALA A 240 -8.34 -5.82 -8.65
C ALA A 240 -7.77 -4.78 -9.60
N LEU A 241 -7.72 -3.51 -9.19
CA LEU A 241 -7.07 -2.47 -9.99
C LEU A 241 -5.62 -2.82 -10.34
N GLN A 242 -4.87 -3.43 -9.42
CA GLN A 242 -3.49 -3.85 -9.68
C GLN A 242 -3.40 -4.91 -10.77
N TYR A 243 -4.38 -5.81 -10.90
CA TYR A 243 -4.41 -6.79 -12.00
C TYR A 243 -4.52 -6.09 -13.37
N TRP A 244 -5.39 -5.09 -13.46
CA TRP A 244 -5.65 -4.32 -14.68
C TRP A 244 -4.57 -3.29 -15.03
N CYS A 245 -3.64 -2.97 -14.11
CA CYS A 245 -2.53 -2.08 -14.41
C CYS A 245 -1.60 -2.63 -15.50
N ARG A 246 -0.99 -1.72 -16.28
CA ARG A 246 -0.03 -2.01 -17.37
C ARG A 246 1.12 -2.94 -16.97
N LYS A 247 1.60 -2.84 -15.74
CA LYS A 247 2.71 -3.66 -15.21
C LYS A 247 2.34 -5.14 -15.00
N TRP A 248 1.06 -5.47 -15.12
CA TRP A 248 0.51 -6.81 -14.91
C TRP A 248 -0.24 -7.30 -16.13
N ARG A 249 -1.59 -7.33 -16.09
CA ARG A 249 -2.41 -8.01 -17.09
C ARG A 249 -3.27 -7.06 -17.90
N GLY A 250 -3.20 -5.76 -17.69
CA GLY A 250 -3.96 -4.79 -18.47
C GLY A 250 -3.12 -3.68 -19.08
N SER A 251 -3.70 -2.49 -19.13
CA SER A 251 -3.14 -1.26 -19.71
C SER A 251 -3.56 -0.05 -18.86
N HIS A 252 -3.10 1.15 -19.20
CA HIS A 252 -3.58 2.35 -18.49
C HIS A 252 -5.07 2.59 -18.72
N GLU A 253 -5.54 2.32 -19.94
CA GLU A 253 -6.95 2.42 -20.33
C GLU A 253 -7.79 1.40 -19.56
N LEU A 254 -7.41 0.11 -19.56
CA LEU A 254 -8.14 -0.93 -18.82
C LEU A 254 -8.18 -0.66 -17.32
N ALA A 255 -7.07 -0.23 -16.72
CA ALA A 255 -7.02 0.12 -15.31
C ALA A 255 -7.95 1.30 -14.98
N LEU A 256 -7.94 2.34 -15.81
CA LEU A 256 -8.76 3.53 -15.61
C LEU A 256 -10.25 3.24 -15.84
N ASP A 257 -10.59 2.41 -16.83
CA ASP A 257 -11.97 2.00 -17.10
C ASP A 257 -12.52 1.16 -15.93
N PHE A 258 -11.76 0.17 -15.43
CA PHE A 258 -12.12 -0.58 -14.23
C PHE A 258 -12.29 0.34 -13.01
N ALA A 259 -11.37 1.27 -12.84
CA ALA A 259 -11.39 2.21 -11.72
C ALA A 259 -12.62 3.14 -11.76
N ARG A 260 -12.96 3.66 -12.94
CA ARG A 260 -14.15 4.49 -13.15
C ARG A 260 -15.44 3.71 -12.94
N ALA A 261 -15.52 2.48 -13.46
CA ALA A 261 -16.67 1.61 -13.24
C ALA A 261 -16.86 1.30 -11.75
N SER A 262 -15.77 0.99 -11.03
CA SER A 262 -15.79 0.75 -9.57
C SER A 262 -16.25 1.99 -8.80
N ALA A 263 -15.71 3.17 -9.12
CA ALA A 263 -16.13 4.42 -8.49
C ALA A 263 -17.61 4.73 -8.75
N ALA A 264 -18.10 4.50 -9.97
CA ALA A 264 -19.49 4.75 -10.35
C ALA A 264 -20.48 3.76 -9.71
N SER A 265 -20.05 2.57 -9.30
CA SER A 265 -20.91 1.61 -8.59
C SER A 265 -21.06 1.90 -7.09
N GLY A 266 -20.17 2.73 -6.52
CA GLY A 266 -20.21 3.09 -5.10
C GLY A 266 -21.20 4.21 -4.79
N ALA A 267 -21.78 4.17 -3.59
CA ALA A 267 -22.47 5.32 -3.01
C ALA A 267 -21.48 6.29 -2.35
N PRO A 268 -21.83 7.59 -2.19
CA PRO A 268 -21.01 8.52 -1.41
C PRO A 268 -20.73 7.98 0.00
N GLY A 269 -19.47 8.04 0.42
CA GLY A 269 -18.97 7.50 1.68
C GLY A 269 -18.41 6.08 1.59
N GLU A 270 -18.54 5.39 0.45
CA GLU A 270 -17.99 4.04 0.25
C GLU A 270 -16.53 4.04 -0.24
N LEU A 271 -15.97 5.23 -0.50
CA LEU A 271 -14.54 5.44 -0.76
C LEU A 271 -14.02 4.80 -2.06
N LEU A 272 -14.90 4.32 -2.95
CA LEU A 272 -14.52 3.75 -4.25
C LEU A 272 -14.01 4.84 -5.23
N SER A 273 -14.20 6.13 -4.91
CA SER A 273 -13.52 7.23 -5.61
C SER A 273 -11.99 7.19 -5.50
N LEU A 274 -11.43 6.41 -4.56
CA LEU A 274 -10.00 6.13 -4.46
C LEU A 274 -9.44 5.54 -5.76
N LEU A 275 -10.21 4.70 -6.45
CA LEU A 275 -9.70 3.84 -7.53
C LEU A 275 -9.18 4.66 -8.72
N PRO A 276 -9.90 5.66 -9.28
CA PRO A 276 -9.38 6.49 -10.35
C PRO A 276 -8.09 7.22 -9.97
N LEU A 277 -7.98 7.69 -8.72
CA LEU A 277 -6.78 8.38 -8.24
C LEU A 277 -5.57 7.45 -8.22
N VAL A 278 -5.75 6.22 -7.76
CA VAL A 278 -4.70 5.19 -7.79
C VAL A 278 -4.31 4.85 -9.23
N ALA A 279 -5.28 4.77 -10.15
CA ALA A 279 -5.00 4.50 -11.57
C ALA A 279 -4.13 5.60 -12.20
N TYR A 280 -4.41 6.88 -11.91
CA TYR A 280 -3.60 8.01 -12.37
C TYR A 280 -2.19 7.99 -11.78
N ILE A 281 -2.04 7.67 -10.48
CA ILE A 281 -0.73 7.50 -9.85
C ILE A 281 0.05 6.35 -10.48
N GLU A 282 -0.59 5.20 -10.73
CA GLU A 282 0.06 4.07 -11.40
C GLU A 282 0.48 4.42 -12.83
N GLN A 283 -0.28 5.24 -13.55
CA GLN A 283 0.08 5.74 -14.87
C GLN A 283 1.31 6.64 -14.84
N GLU A 284 1.33 7.68 -14.00
CA GLU A 284 2.50 8.55 -13.83
C GLU A 284 3.75 7.77 -13.43
N LEU A 285 3.60 6.77 -12.55
CA LEU A 285 4.75 6.00 -12.08
C LEU A 285 5.37 5.12 -13.17
N HIS A 286 4.63 4.76 -14.21
CA HIS A 286 5.10 3.85 -15.26
C HIS A 286 5.41 4.54 -16.59
N GLU A 287 4.87 5.74 -16.84
CA GLU A 287 5.14 6.55 -18.03
C GLU A 287 6.23 7.58 -17.75
N LYS A 288 7.32 7.57 -18.52
CA LYS A 288 8.49 8.43 -18.26
C LYS A 288 8.31 9.85 -18.79
N GLU A 289 7.44 9.98 -19.78
CA GLU A 289 7.15 11.21 -20.51
C GLU A 289 6.14 12.09 -19.76
N LEU A 290 5.42 11.53 -18.79
CA LEU A 290 4.49 12.27 -17.96
C LEU A 290 5.27 13.14 -16.95
N VAL A 291 4.89 14.41 -16.91
CA VAL A 291 5.40 15.39 -15.95
C VAL A 291 4.31 15.59 -14.90
N PRO A 292 4.51 15.19 -13.63
CA PRO A 292 3.50 15.27 -12.57
C PRO A 292 2.84 16.64 -12.46
N GLU A 293 3.63 17.72 -12.58
CA GLU A 293 3.21 19.11 -12.49
C GLU A 293 2.11 19.49 -13.51
N THR A 294 2.09 18.85 -14.67
CA THR A 294 1.09 19.11 -15.72
C THR A 294 0.02 18.03 -15.76
N PHE A 295 0.43 16.76 -15.62
CA PHE A 295 -0.46 15.60 -15.73
C PHE A 295 -1.54 15.60 -14.64
N PHE A 296 -1.16 15.83 -13.38
CA PHE A 296 -2.14 15.81 -12.29
C PHE A 296 -3.09 17.03 -12.27
N LYS A 297 -2.82 18.05 -13.10
CA LYS A 297 -3.67 19.23 -13.31
C LYS A 297 -4.61 19.08 -14.51
N GLU A 298 -4.57 17.94 -15.21
CA GLU A 298 -5.50 17.69 -16.30
C GLU A 298 -6.95 17.68 -15.78
N PRO A 299 -7.93 18.22 -16.55
CA PRO A 299 -9.31 18.38 -16.08
C PRO A 299 -9.94 17.09 -15.54
N GLY A 300 -9.62 15.93 -16.16
CA GLY A 300 -10.13 14.63 -15.71
C GLY A 300 -9.57 14.20 -14.35
N VAL A 301 -8.31 14.53 -14.05
CA VAL A 301 -7.69 14.23 -12.75
C VAL A 301 -8.23 15.16 -11.67
N CYS A 302 -8.36 16.45 -11.96
CA CYS A 302 -8.98 17.42 -11.04
C CYS A 302 -10.42 17.01 -10.68
N ALA A 303 -11.23 16.64 -11.67
CA ALA A 303 -12.60 16.18 -11.43
C ALA A 303 -12.65 14.90 -10.58
N ALA A 304 -11.68 13.97 -10.75
CA ALA A 304 -11.59 12.78 -9.91
C ALA A 304 -11.21 13.13 -8.46
N VAL A 305 -10.32 14.11 -8.25
CA VAL A 305 -9.97 14.62 -6.92
C VAL A 305 -11.16 15.26 -6.24
N ASP A 306 -11.94 16.09 -6.96
CA ASP A 306 -13.14 16.72 -6.40
C ASP A 306 -14.21 15.68 -6.02
N ALA A 307 -14.41 14.65 -6.85
CA ALA A 307 -15.30 13.55 -6.53
C ALA A 307 -14.83 12.78 -5.28
N ALA A 308 -13.52 12.57 -5.13
CA ALA A 308 -12.95 11.92 -3.97
C ALA A 308 -13.03 12.75 -2.68
N LEU A 309 -12.92 14.07 -2.76
CA LEU A 309 -13.16 14.96 -1.62
C LEU A 309 -14.63 14.88 -1.18
N ALA A 310 -15.58 14.86 -2.12
CA ALA A 310 -17.00 14.72 -1.81
C ALA A 310 -17.33 13.34 -1.20
N ASP A 311 -16.73 12.27 -1.73
CA ASP A 311 -16.86 10.91 -1.21
C ASP A 311 -16.29 10.80 0.22
N LEU A 312 -15.11 11.38 0.46
CA LEU A 312 -14.50 11.46 1.78
C LEU A 312 -15.36 12.25 2.78
N ALA A 313 -16.00 13.34 2.34
CA ALA A 313 -16.87 14.15 3.19
C ALA A 313 -18.18 13.42 3.57
N ALA A 314 -18.62 12.46 2.75
CA ALA A 314 -19.79 11.64 3.00
C ALA A 314 -19.50 10.39 3.87
N ALA A 315 -18.22 10.01 4.01
CA ALA A 315 -17.82 8.84 4.80
C ALA A 315 -17.95 9.09 6.32
N ASP A 316 -18.13 8.01 7.07
CA ASP A 316 -18.04 8.05 8.53
C ASP A 316 -16.61 8.51 8.93
N PRO A 317 -16.46 9.59 9.72
CA PRO A 317 -15.15 10.03 10.20
C PRO A 317 -14.37 8.96 10.98
N ALA A 318 -15.06 7.97 11.57
CA ALA A 318 -14.45 6.84 12.26
C ALA A 318 -14.00 5.71 11.31
N ASP A 319 -14.39 5.75 10.04
CA ASP A 319 -13.99 4.76 9.04
C ASP A 319 -12.50 4.86 8.75
N ARG A 320 -11.76 3.85 9.20
CA ARG A 320 -10.30 3.78 9.06
C ARG A 320 -9.83 3.65 7.61
N ARG A 321 -10.71 3.28 6.69
CA ARG A 321 -10.42 3.21 5.25
C ARG A 321 -10.18 4.60 4.66
N THR A 322 -10.75 5.65 5.27
CA THR A 322 -10.56 7.06 4.87
C THR A 322 -9.08 7.46 4.83
N ILE A 323 -8.25 6.88 5.70
CA ILE A 323 -6.80 7.19 5.77
C ILE A 323 -6.09 6.90 4.44
N ARG A 324 -6.45 5.80 3.77
CA ARG A 324 -5.88 5.44 2.45
C ARG A 324 -6.19 6.52 1.41
N LEU A 325 -7.42 7.03 1.40
CA LEU A 325 -7.84 8.10 0.49
C LEU A 325 -7.15 9.42 0.82
N ARG A 326 -7.02 9.76 2.10
CA ARG A 326 -6.35 11.01 2.54
C ARG A 326 -4.89 11.10 2.12
N HIS A 327 -4.13 10.00 2.16
CA HIS A 327 -2.76 10.01 1.65
C HIS A 327 -2.68 10.29 0.14
N VAL A 328 -3.58 9.69 -0.63
CA VAL A 328 -3.64 9.89 -2.09
C VAL A 328 -4.11 11.29 -2.43
N LEU A 329 -5.11 11.82 -1.72
CA LEU A 329 -5.58 13.20 -1.85
C LEU A 329 -4.48 14.19 -1.50
N ALA A 330 -3.76 14.01 -0.39
CA ALA A 330 -2.66 14.89 0.02
C ALA A 330 -1.61 15.03 -1.10
N TRP A 331 -1.28 13.93 -1.78
CA TRP A 331 -0.36 13.94 -2.91
C TRP A 331 -0.90 14.67 -4.13
N LEU A 332 -2.14 14.39 -4.53
CA LEU A 332 -2.72 14.98 -5.74
C LEU A 332 -3.05 16.46 -5.55
N LEU A 333 -3.55 16.85 -4.38
CA LEU A 333 -3.81 18.25 -4.03
C LEU A 333 -2.52 19.07 -4.02
N PHE A 334 -1.42 18.51 -3.51
CA PHE A 334 -0.09 19.12 -3.60
C PHE A 334 0.30 19.38 -5.07
N TRP A 335 0.16 18.39 -5.95
CA TRP A 335 0.46 18.60 -7.38
C TRP A 335 -0.51 19.52 -8.11
N GLN A 336 -1.70 19.75 -7.57
CA GLN A 336 -2.71 20.66 -8.11
C GLN A 336 -2.59 22.09 -7.56
N ASP A 337 -1.53 22.41 -6.80
CA ASP A 337 -1.35 23.69 -6.10
C ASP A 337 -2.52 24.04 -5.13
N ARG A 338 -3.23 23.01 -4.64
CA ARG A 338 -4.34 23.15 -3.67
C ARG A 338 -3.81 22.97 -2.24
N ASP A 339 -2.83 23.80 -1.90
CA ASP A 339 -1.99 23.62 -0.70
C ASP A 339 -2.80 23.57 0.61
N ALA A 340 -3.79 24.46 0.77
CA ALA A 340 -4.61 24.51 1.98
C ALA A 340 -5.40 23.20 2.20
N GLU A 341 -6.01 22.66 1.14
CA GLU A 341 -6.75 21.38 1.19
C GLU A 341 -5.80 20.20 1.40
N ALA A 342 -4.58 20.26 0.83
CA ALA A 342 -3.55 19.27 1.07
C ALA A 342 -3.11 19.27 2.55
N VAL A 343 -2.94 20.45 3.16
CA VAL A 343 -2.60 20.61 4.59
C VAL A 343 -3.66 19.99 5.49
N GLU A 344 -4.96 20.13 5.17
CA GLU A 344 -6.03 19.45 5.90
C GLU A 344 -5.86 17.93 5.89
N GLN A 345 -5.48 17.35 4.75
CA GLN A 345 -5.22 15.91 4.65
C GLN A 345 -3.98 15.51 5.43
N PHE A 346 -2.88 16.26 5.29
CA PHE A 346 -1.64 16.00 6.01
C PHE A 346 -1.84 16.01 7.53
N ARG A 347 -2.60 16.96 8.07
CA ARG A 347 -2.88 17.02 9.53
C ARG A 347 -3.49 15.73 10.09
N VAL A 348 -4.29 15.03 9.30
CA VAL A 348 -4.94 13.78 9.75
C VAL A 348 -3.99 12.58 9.67
N VAL A 349 -3.14 12.54 8.65
CA VAL A 349 -2.32 11.35 8.34
C VAL A 349 -0.87 11.45 8.79
N ASP A 350 -0.44 12.61 9.29
CA ASP A 350 0.96 12.82 9.69
C ASP A 350 1.42 11.86 10.80
N GLY A 351 2.71 11.55 10.78
CA GLY A 351 3.31 10.53 11.64
C GLY A 351 3.34 9.11 11.04
N TYR A 352 2.42 8.77 10.13
CA TYR A 352 2.32 7.42 9.54
C TYR A 352 2.29 7.49 8.02
N ILE A 353 3.36 7.02 7.36
CA ILE A 353 3.55 7.19 5.91
C ILE A 353 3.75 5.88 5.16
N GLY A 354 3.44 4.74 5.78
CA GLY A 354 3.37 3.42 5.16
C GLY A 354 2.19 3.25 4.19
N ALA A 355 1.94 4.25 3.34
CA ALA A 355 0.80 4.34 2.44
C ALA A 355 1.19 4.78 1.03
N LEU A 356 0.32 4.52 0.06
CA LEU A 356 0.46 5.05 -1.30
C LEU A 356 0.26 6.57 -1.25
N PRO A 357 1.05 7.39 -1.97
CA PRO A 357 2.11 7.01 -2.93
C PRO A 357 3.53 6.98 -2.33
N TRP A 358 3.66 7.14 -1.02
CA TRP A 358 4.94 7.34 -0.35
C TRP A 358 5.83 6.11 -0.40
N TYR A 359 5.29 4.92 -0.11
CA TYR A 359 6.08 3.68 -0.12
C TYR A 359 6.56 3.25 -1.52
N TYR A 360 5.95 3.77 -2.60
CA TYR A 360 6.45 3.59 -3.96
C TYR A 360 7.70 4.44 -4.26
N SER A 361 8.03 5.40 -3.39
CA SER A 361 9.27 6.17 -3.49
C SER A 361 10.46 5.35 -3.02
N GLY A 362 11.63 5.60 -3.61
CA GLY A 362 12.90 5.09 -3.07
C GLY A 362 13.35 5.81 -1.82
N THR A 363 12.72 6.93 -1.53
CA THR A 363 12.90 7.77 -0.36
C THR A 363 11.52 8.20 0.16
N PRO A 364 10.76 7.31 0.83
CA PRO A 364 9.40 7.62 1.29
C PRO A 364 9.32 8.88 2.14
N LYS A 365 10.19 8.99 3.17
CA LYS A 365 10.30 10.20 4.03
C LYS A 365 10.59 11.44 3.19
N GLY A 366 11.59 11.39 2.32
CA GLY A 366 11.96 12.54 1.48
C GLY A 366 10.82 13.01 0.57
N ARG A 367 10.07 12.09 -0.04
CA ARG A 367 8.91 12.44 -0.89
C ARG A 367 7.77 13.02 -0.07
N TYR A 368 7.43 12.40 1.05
CA TYR A 368 6.37 12.85 1.94
C TYR A 368 6.67 14.26 2.50
N LEU A 369 7.88 14.45 3.05
CA LEU A 369 8.32 15.72 3.63
C LEU A 369 8.41 16.83 2.58
N TYR A 370 8.80 16.50 1.34
CA TYR A 370 8.81 17.48 0.25
C TYR A 370 7.40 18.05 0.01
N ALA A 371 6.41 17.18 -0.19
CA ALA A 371 5.03 17.61 -0.44
C ALA A 371 4.41 18.31 0.80
N ARG A 372 4.53 17.68 1.98
CA ARG A 372 3.95 18.20 3.23
C ARG A 372 4.55 19.55 3.60
N ASN A 373 5.88 19.65 3.68
CA ASN A 373 6.51 20.88 4.15
C ASN A 373 6.28 22.04 3.16
N TRP A 374 6.24 21.75 1.85
CA TRP A 374 5.86 22.74 0.86
C TRP A 374 4.46 23.28 1.10
N ALA A 375 3.44 22.40 1.13
CA ALA A 375 2.05 22.80 1.28
C ALA A 375 1.81 23.57 2.60
N VAL A 376 2.44 23.13 3.70
CA VAL A 376 2.34 23.80 5.00
C VAL A 376 2.93 25.21 4.96
N LEU A 377 4.14 25.38 4.40
CA LEU A 377 4.79 26.69 4.33
C LEU A 377 4.10 27.62 3.34
N ALA A 378 3.60 27.11 2.20
CA ALA A 378 2.84 27.87 1.24
C ALA A 378 1.53 28.40 1.86
N THR A 379 0.82 27.56 2.61
CA THR A 379 -0.42 27.96 3.30
C THR A 379 -0.14 29.00 4.39
N ALA A 380 0.86 28.76 5.26
CA ALA A 380 1.20 29.69 6.34
C ALA A 380 1.71 31.05 5.85
N GLY A 381 2.35 31.10 4.67
CA GLY A 381 2.80 32.35 4.05
C GLY A 381 1.67 33.17 3.40
N ASN A 382 0.53 32.55 3.08
CA ASN A 382 -0.64 33.25 2.53
C ASN A 382 -1.54 33.85 3.62
N ASP A 383 -1.44 33.35 4.85
CA ASP A 383 -2.20 33.83 6.02
C ASP A 383 -1.51 35.00 6.77
N ALA A 384 -0.27 35.33 6.40
CA ALA A 384 0.56 36.39 6.99
C ALA A 384 0.61 37.63 6.08
#